data_AF-A0A0F2CAH8-F1
#
_entry.id   AF-A0A0F2CAH8-F1
#
_cell.length_a   1.000
_cell.length_b   1.000
_cell.length_c   1.000
_cell.angle_alpha   90.00
_cell.angle_beta   90.00
_cell.angle_gamma   90.00
#
_symmetry.space_group_name_H-M   'P 1'
#
loop_
_entity.id
_entity.type
_entity.pdbx_description
1 polymer ?
#
loop_
_entity_poly.entity_id
_entity_poly.type
_entity_poly.pdbx_seq_one_letter_code
_entity_poly.pdbx_strand_id
1 'polypeptide(L)'
;MMSWTNIRDFAKRCQALGITVPEPVVRGLHLAGVASAHEQAPSGRLIDMTDDELRDRVTDIAIRLHDRDGIGSNRGMAPGVRKVQEDLLREVVIDTVPHLEEFITDLRPRFEEAIAPLVDAAQNHGITYATTSDFVIDQDDATIAAYRAAKRAWFAVQPIASFRIDISKTFGLEPTGGMSNDFSVLFAAGDNWGHGGRYYLEGKTQSHLDWFALTAGGVTLNGITDVHNKLRARRARPNTVTADADGDLVFVEIPAYGPMPTFPRS
;
A
#
# COMPACT_ATOMS: atom_id res chain seq x y z
N MET A 1 -0.96 -4.40 -10.53
CA MET A 1 -1.96 -4.28 -11.61
C MET A 1 -3.20 -3.61 -11.02
N MET A 2 -3.67 -2.52 -11.62
CA MET A 2 -4.83 -1.76 -11.11
C MET A 2 -6.12 -2.54 -11.34
N SER A 3 -7.01 -2.57 -10.35
CA SER A 3 -8.29 -3.29 -10.43
C SER A 3 -9.39 -2.59 -9.64
N TRP A 4 -10.65 -2.83 -10.01
CA TRP A 4 -11.81 -2.35 -9.25
C TRP A 4 -11.86 -2.91 -7.81
N THR A 5 -11.27 -4.07 -7.57
CA THR A 5 -11.12 -4.62 -6.21
C THR A 5 -10.24 -3.71 -5.36
N ASN A 6 -9.09 -3.27 -5.89
CA ASN A 6 -8.19 -2.36 -5.17
C ASN A 6 -8.87 -1.01 -4.87
N ILE A 7 -9.65 -0.47 -5.82
CA ILE A 7 -10.40 0.78 -5.62
C ILE A 7 -11.46 0.63 -4.51
N ARG A 8 -12.19 -0.50 -4.48
CA ARG A 8 -13.16 -0.77 -3.39
C ARG A 8 -12.48 -0.92 -2.04
N ASP A 9 -11.34 -1.61 -1.99
CA ASP A 9 -10.60 -1.82 -0.76
C ASP A 9 -9.99 -0.51 -0.23
N PHE A 10 -9.51 0.35 -1.13
CA PHE A 10 -9.12 1.72 -0.79
C PHE A 10 -10.29 2.50 -0.16
N ALA A 11 -11.47 2.52 -0.80
CA ALA A 11 -12.64 3.23 -0.29
C ALA A 11 -13.09 2.72 1.09
N LYS A 12 -13.10 1.40 1.31
CA LYS A 12 -13.40 0.78 2.61
C LYS A 12 -12.39 1.19 3.68
N ARG A 13 -11.11 1.28 3.33
CA ARG A 13 -10.05 1.70 4.27
C ARG A 13 -10.12 3.17 4.63
N CYS A 14 -10.48 4.05 3.69
CA CYS A 14 -10.80 5.45 4.02
C CYS A 14 -11.89 5.51 5.10
N GLN A 15 -12.99 4.78 4.90
CA GLN A 15 -14.09 4.71 5.88
C GLN A 15 -13.64 4.17 7.23
N ALA A 16 -12.88 3.07 7.25
CA ALA A 16 -12.37 2.46 8.49
C ALA A 16 -11.44 3.40 9.28
N LEU A 17 -10.73 4.28 8.58
CA LEU A 17 -9.86 5.28 9.19
C LEU A 17 -10.58 6.61 9.49
N GLY A 18 -11.86 6.75 9.14
CA GLY A 18 -12.63 7.98 9.33
C GLY A 18 -12.24 9.10 8.37
N ILE A 19 -11.76 8.77 7.18
CA ILE A 19 -11.31 9.71 6.15
C ILE A 19 -12.33 9.72 5.00
N THR A 20 -12.63 10.91 4.49
CA THR A 20 -13.50 11.07 3.33
C THR A 20 -12.90 10.41 2.10
N VAL A 21 -13.69 9.58 1.41
CA VAL A 21 -13.29 8.96 0.14
C VAL A 21 -13.25 10.06 -0.93
N PRO A 22 -12.18 10.18 -1.74
CA PRO A 22 -12.14 11.12 -2.86
C PRO A 22 -13.33 10.96 -3.80
N GLU A 23 -13.94 12.08 -4.21
CA GLU A 23 -15.14 12.08 -5.06
C GLU A 23 -14.97 11.31 -6.37
N PRO A 24 -13.82 11.38 -7.09
CA PRO A 24 -13.62 10.56 -8.29
C PRO A 24 -13.73 9.05 -8.02
N VAL A 25 -13.30 8.58 -6.85
CA VAL A 25 -13.46 7.16 -6.45
C VAL A 25 -14.92 6.83 -6.20
N VAL A 26 -15.66 7.69 -5.48
CA VAL A 26 -17.09 7.50 -5.22
C VAL A 26 -17.87 7.44 -6.53
N ARG A 27 -17.67 8.44 -7.39
CA ARG A 27 -18.32 8.52 -8.71
C ARG A 27 -17.93 7.35 -9.60
N GLY A 28 -16.66 6.98 -9.63
CA GLY A 28 -16.15 5.85 -10.39
C GLY A 28 -16.77 4.52 -9.97
N LEU A 29 -16.85 4.23 -8.68
CA LEU A 29 -17.49 3.03 -8.16
C LEU A 29 -18.99 2.96 -8.51
N HIS A 30 -19.68 4.10 -8.44
CA HIS A 30 -21.08 4.20 -8.86
C HIS A 30 -21.24 3.89 -10.35
N LEU A 31 -20.45 4.54 -11.22
CA LEU A 31 -20.50 4.33 -12.67
C LEU A 31 -20.11 2.90 -13.08
N ALA A 32 -19.14 2.29 -12.40
CA ALA A 32 -18.79 0.89 -12.61
C ALA A 32 -19.95 -0.04 -12.23
N GLY A 33 -20.68 0.28 -11.16
CA GLY A 33 -21.91 -0.42 -10.76
C GLY A 33 -23.02 -0.30 -11.81
N VAL A 34 -23.24 0.90 -12.36
CA VAL A 34 -24.20 1.13 -13.47
C VAL A 34 -23.81 0.31 -14.70
N ALA A 35 -22.53 0.30 -15.08
CA ALA A 35 -22.04 -0.47 -16.22
C ALA A 35 -22.23 -1.99 -16.02
N SER A 36 -21.91 -2.51 -14.83
CA SER A 36 -22.15 -3.93 -14.49
C SER A 36 -23.63 -4.30 -14.45
N ALA A 37 -24.50 -3.42 -13.93
CA ALA A 37 -25.94 -3.64 -13.95
C ALA A 37 -26.47 -3.67 -15.39
N HIS A 38 -25.90 -2.85 -16.28
CA HIS A 38 -26.25 -2.85 -17.68
C HIS A 38 -25.82 -4.12 -18.42
N GLU A 39 -24.92 -4.95 -17.89
CA GLU A 39 -24.60 -6.27 -18.47
C GLU A 39 -25.72 -7.30 -18.20
N GLN A 40 -26.40 -7.19 -17.06
CA GLN A 40 -27.39 -8.18 -16.62
C GLN A 40 -28.57 -8.26 -17.59
N ALA A 41 -28.95 -9.47 -17.96
CA ALA A 41 -30.16 -9.67 -18.73
C ALA A 41 -31.37 -9.15 -17.92
N PRO A 42 -32.29 -8.41 -18.56
CA PRO A 42 -33.47 -7.94 -17.86
C PRO A 42 -34.26 -9.16 -17.33
N SER A 43 -34.78 -9.07 -16.10
CA SER A 43 -35.48 -10.14 -15.39
C SER A 43 -36.99 -9.82 -15.23
N GLY A 44 -37.79 -10.77 -14.75
CA GLY A 44 -39.25 -10.62 -14.60
C GLY A 44 -40.06 -11.69 -15.33
N ARG A 45 -41.33 -11.86 -14.93
CA ARG A 45 -42.23 -12.87 -15.52
C ARG A 45 -42.75 -12.35 -16.86
N LEU A 46 -42.37 -13.04 -17.95
CA LEU A 46 -42.77 -12.67 -19.32
C LEU A 46 -44.29 -12.67 -19.51
N ILE A 47 -45.00 -13.53 -18.79
CA ILE A 47 -46.47 -13.67 -18.91
C ILE A 47 -47.25 -12.49 -18.32
N ASP A 48 -46.60 -11.68 -17.48
CA ASP A 48 -47.21 -10.51 -16.85
C ASP A 48 -46.91 -9.22 -17.64
N MET A 49 -46.18 -9.31 -18.76
CA MET A 49 -45.79 -8.18 -19.61
C MET A 49 -46.89 -7.84 -20.61
N THR A 50 -47.03 -6.56 -20.92
CA THR A 50 -47.79 -6.09 -22.09
C THR A 50 -47.07 -6.47 -23.40
N ASP A 51 -47.80 -6.43 -24.52
CA ASP A 51 -47.23 -6.72 -25.85
C ASP A 51 -46.04 -5.82 -26.19
N ASP A 52 -46.07 -4.55 -25.80
CA ASP A 52 -44.99 -3.59 -26.05
C ASP A 52 -43.78 -3.87 -25.16
N GLU A 53 -43.98 -4.13 -23.87
CA GLU A 53 -42.90 -4.52 -22.95
C GLU A 53 -42.22 -5.82 -23.40
N LEU A 54 -42.98 -6.77 -23.96
CA LEU A 54 -42.43 -8.01 -24.51
C LEU A 54 -41.59 -7.75 -25.77
N ARG A 55 -42.02 -6.85 -26.67
CA ARG A 55 -41.24 -6.48 -27.87
C ARG A 55 -39.92 -5.79 -27.51
N ASP A 56 -39.96 -4.87 -26.56
CA ASP A 56 -38.76 -4.20 -26.03
C ASP A 56 -37.84 -5.22 -25.36
N ARG A 57 -38.41 -6.14 -24.56
CA ARG A 57 -37.65 -7.22 -23.91
C ARG A 57 -36.94 -8.12 -24.91
N VAL A 58 -37.60 -8.49 -26.01
CA VAL A 58 -37.00 -9.30 -27.08
C VAL A 58 -35.84 -8.53 -27.75
N THR A 59 -36.02 -7.24 -28.03
CA THR A 59 -34.98 -6.39 -28.63
C THR A 59 -33.75 -6.29 -27.72
N ASP A 60 -33.95 -6.03 -26.43
CA ASP A 60 -32.89 -5.99 -25.43
C ASP A 60 -32.12 -7.31 -25.36
N ILE A 61 -32.83 -8.44 -25.30
CA ILE A 61 -32.21 -9.77 -25.28
C ILE A 61 -31.41 -10.02 -26.56
N ALA A 62 -31.95 -9.65 -27.73
CA ALA A 62 -31.28 -9.85 -29.01
C ALA A 62 -29.97 -9.06 -29.11
N ILE A 63 -29.96 -7.80 -28.67
CA ILE A 63 -28.74 -6.96 -28.61
C ILE A 63 -27.71 -7.59 -27.67
N ARG A 64 -28.17 -8.06 -26.50
CA ARG A 64 -27.33 -8.62 -25.44
C ARG A 64 -26.75 -9.98 -25.75
N LEU A 65 -27.44 -10.81 -26.54
CA LEU A 65 -27.01 -12.16 -26.89
C LEU A 65 -26.42 -12.26 -28.30
N HIS A 66 -26.23 -11.14 -29.00
CA HIS A 66 -25.67 -11.19 -30.36
C HIS A 66 -24.29 -11.88 -30.33
N ASP A 67 -24.20 -12.96 -31.10
CA ASP A 67 -23.01 -13.79 -31.26
C ASP A 67 -22.47 -13.55 -32.66
N ARG A 68 -21.31 -12.90 -32.75
CA ARG A 68 -20.59 -12.78 -34.02
C ARG A 68 -19.60 -13.94 -34.07
N ASP A 69 -19.96 -14.98 -34.82
CA ASP A 69 -19.07 -16.04 -35.32
C ASP A 69 -18.25 -16.82 -34.27
N GLY A 70 -18.91 -17.45 -33.31
CA GLY A 70 -18.55 -18.84 -32.98
C GLY A 70 -17.37 -19.10 -32.05
N ILE A 71 -16.66 -18.10 -31.51
CA ILE A 71 -15.54 -18.35 -30.57
C ILE A 71 -15.56 -17.42 -29.34
N GLY A 72 -15.79 -18.01 -28.16
CA GLY A 72 -15.28 -17.51 -26.88
C GLY A 72 -16.04 -16.38 -26.16
N SER A 73 -15.63 -16.12 -24.92
CA SER A 73 -16.17 -15.23 -23.87
C SER A 73 -16.28 -13.72 -24.20
N ASN A 74 -16.35 -13.36 -25.48
CA ASN A 74 -16.44 -11.99 -26.00
C ASN A 74 -17.73 -11.78 -26.83
N ARG A 75 -18.88 -12.22 -26.32
CA ARG A 75 -20.18 -12.11 -26.99
C ARG A 75 -21.07 -11.10 -26.27
N GLY A 76 -21.98 -10.48 -27.02
CA GLY A 76 -22.98 -9.60 -26.42
C GLY A 76 -22.43 -8.28 -25.87
N MET A 77 -23.02 -7.81 -24.78
CA MET A 77 -22.69 -6.51 -24.15
C MET A 77 -21.44 -6.55 -23.25
N ALA A 78 -21.01 -7.73 -22.82
CA ALA A 78 -19.92 -7.90 -21.86
C ALA A 78 -18.58 -7.26 -22.30
N PRO A 79 -18.14 -7.35 -23.57
CA PRO A 79 -16.92 -6.67 -24.03
C PRO A 79 -17.01 -5.14 -23.94
N GLY A 80 -18.17 -4.57 -24.26
CA GLY A 80 -18.41 -3.12 -24.16
C GLY A 80 -18.38 -2.64 -22.71
N VAL A 81 -19.05 -3.37 -21.81
CA VAL A 81 -19.02 -3.10 -20.36
C VAL A 81 -17.59 -3.19 -19.82
N ARG A 82 -16.82 -4.24 -20.19
CA ARG A 82 -15.42 -4.39 -19.79
C ARG A 82 -14.56 -3.21 -20.26
N LYS A 83 -14.72 -2.80 -21.52
CA LYS A 83 -13.97 -1.66 -22.09
C LYS A 83 -14.29 -0.35 -21.37
N VAL A 84 -15.58 -0.07 -21.12
CA VAL A 84 -16.00 1.10 -20.34
C VAL A 84 -15.43 1.04 -18.92
N GLN A 85 -15.45 -0.11 -18.26
CA GLN A 85 -14.89 -0.27 -16.93
C GLN A 85 -13.37 -0.09 -16.88
N GLU A 86 -12.64 -0.50 -17.92
CA GLU A 86 -11.20 -0.26 -18.05
C GLU A 86 -10.89 1.22 -18.26
N ASP A 87 -11.63 1.89 -19.14
CA ASP A 87 -11.44 3.31 -19.44
C ASP A 87 -11.80 4.17 -18.23
N LEU A 88 -12.94 3.89 -17.58
CA LEU A 88 -13.36 4.52 -16.34
C LEU A 88 -12.35 4.33 -15.20
N LEU A 89 -11.75 3.14 -15.08
CA LEU A 89 -10.72 2.91 -14.06
C LEU A 89 -9.51 3.84 -14.26
N ARG A 90 -9.12 4.12 -15.52
CA ARG A 90 -8.03 5.07 -15.81
C ARG A 90 -8.43 6.50 -15.45
N GLU A 91 -9.64 6.92 -15.79
CA GLU A 91 -10.16 8.24 -15.43
C GLU A 91 -10.17 8.45 -13.91
N VAL A 92 -10.70 7.48 -13.15
CA VAL A 92 -10.69 7.52 -11.68
C VAL A 92 -9.29 7.71 -11.13
N VAL A 93 -8.29 7.01 -11.67
CA VAL A 93 -6.90 7.15 -11.22
C VAL A 93 -6.36 8.54 -11.55
N ILE A 94 -6.52 9.00 -12.79
CA ILE A 94 -6.05 10.31 -13.24
C ILE A 94 -6.62 11.42 -12.36
N ASP A 95 -7.91 11.35 -12.05
CA ASP A 95 -8.58 12.40 -11.28
C ASP A 95 -8.31 12.26 -9.78
N THR A 96 -8.05 11.05 -9.26
CA THR A 96 -7.79 10.86 -7.82
C THR A 96 -6.37 11.24 -7.43
N VAL A 97 -5.36 10.91 -8.26
CA VAL A 97 -3.94 11.09 -7.92
C VAL A 97 -3.57 12.52 -7.47
N PRO A 98 -4.07 13.60 -8.11
CA PRO A 98 -3.81 14.98 -7.65
C PRO A 98 -4.25 15.27 -6.22
N HIS A 99 -5.29 14.59 -5.74
CA HIS A 99 -5.83 14.77 -4.38
C HIS A 99 -5.11 13.92 -3.33
N LEU A 100 -4.33 12.93 -3.75
CA LEU A 100 -3.67 12.01 -2.81
C LEU A 100 -2.57 12.67 -2.00
N GLU A 101 -1.95 13.75 -2.49
CA GLU A 101 -0.93 14.49 -1.74
C GLU A 101 -1.53 15.10 -0.47
N GLU A 102 -2.58 15.91 -0.63
CA GLU A 102 -3.31 16.53 0.48
C GLU A 102 -3.86 15.47 1.44
N PHE A 103 -4.40 14.39 0.88
CA PHE A 103 -4.89 13.24 1.65
C PHE A 103 -3.80 12.61 2.54
N ILE A 104 -2.56 12.50 2.06
CA ILE A 104 -1.43 11.99 2.84
C ILE A 104 -0.99 13.03 3.88
N THR A 105 -1.03 14.31 3.54
CA THR A 105 -0.76 15.41 4.48
C THR A 105 -1.72 15.37 5.67
N ASP A 106 -3.01 15.15 5.44
CA ASP A 106 -4.02 15.05 6.50
C ASP A 106 -3.82 13.85 7.43
N LEU A 107 -3.22 12.76 6.90
CA LEU A 107 -2.88 11.57 7.68
C LEU A 107 -1.62 11.75 8.54
N ARG A 108 -0.76 12.72 8.21
CA ARG A 108 0.56 12.88 8.82
C ARG A 108 0.50 13.12 10.33
N PRO A 109 -0.35 14.00 10.89
CA PRO A 109 -0.40 14.21 12.35
C PRO A 109 -0.72 12.93 13.12
N ARG A 110 -1.66 12.11 12.61
CA ARG A 110 -2.03 10.83 13.22
C ARG A 110 -0.90 9.82 13.16
N PHE A 111 -0.12 9.82 12.07
CA PHE A 111 1.08 9.00 11.97
C PHE A 111 2.15 9.42 12.97
N GLU A 112 2.43 10.73 13.04
CA GLU A 112 3.44 11.31 13.93
C GLU A 112 3.11 11.03 15.40
N GLU A 113 1.85 11.20 15.81
CA GLU A 113 1.36 10.83 17.14
C GLU A 113 1.54 9.33 17.42
N ALA A 114 1.16 8.48 16.46
CA ALA A 114 1.23 7.02 16.63
C ALA A 114 2.68 6.49 16.70
N ILE A 115 3.61 7.09 15.96
CA ILE A 115 5.01 6.66 15.89
C ILE A 115 5.89 7.28 16.99
N ALA A 116 5.46 8.38 17.62
CA ALA A 116 6.25 9.09 18.63
C ALA A 116 6.82 8.20 19.76
N PRO A 117 6.08 7.22 20.33
CA PRO A 117 6.65 6.35 21.37
C PRO A 117 7.73 5.40 20.85
N LEU A 118 7.68 5.03 19.56
CA LEU A 118 8.76 4.26 18.92
C LEU A 118 10.00 5.12 18.70
N VAL A 119 9.81 6.38 18.30
CA VAL A 119 10.90 7.35 18.17
C VAL A 119 11.60 7.58 19.50
N ASP A 120 10.82 7.84 20.55
CA ASP A 120 11.32 8.05 21.91
C ASP A 120 12.12 6.83 22.42
N ALA A 121 11.52 5.63 22.31
CA ALA A 121 12.18 4.39 22.72
C ALA A 121 13.50 4.15 21.97
N ALA A 122 13.54 4.40 20.65
CA ALA A 122 14.76 4.21 19.85
C ALA A 122 15.83 5.26 20.14
N GLN A 123 15.46 6.54 20.14
CA GLN A 123 16.41 7.66 20.18
C GLN A 123 16.87 8.00 21.59
N ASN A 124 15.99 7.93 22.58
CA ASN A 124 16.30 8.33 23.96
C ASN A 124 16.70 7.15 24.85
N HIS A 125 16.24 5.94 24.52
CA HIS A 125 16.48 4.73 25.33
C HIS A 125 17.26 3.63 24.60
N GLY A 126 17.64 3.83 23.33
CA GLY A 126 18.43 2.86 22.56
C GLY A 126 17.71 1.52 22.32
N ILE A 127 16.38 1.49 22.44
CA ILE A 127 15.58 0.28 22.25
C ILE A 127 15.57 -0.08 20.75
N THR A 128 15.80 -1.35 20.46
CA THR A 128 15.79 -1.89 19.10
C THR A 128 14.82 -3.06 19.00
N TYR A 129 14.61 -3.58 17.80
CA TYR A 129 13.82 -4.81 17.62
C TYR A 129 14.41 -6.01 18.39
N ALA A 130 15.74 -6.06 18.58
CA ALA A 130 16.41 -7.13 19.30
C ALA A 130 16.26 -7.03 20.83
N THR A 131 15.75 -5.91 21.34
CA THR A 131 15.59 -5.67 22.79
C THR A 131 14.51 -6.58 23.39
N THR A 132 14.90 -7.46 24.30
CA THR A 132 14.01 -8.41 24.99
C THR A 132 13.50 -7.85 26.31
N SER A 133 12.43 -8.43 26.85
CA SER A 133 11.93 -8.10 28.19
C SER A 133 12.97 -8.28 29.28
N ASP A 134 13.80 -9.32 29.16
CA ASP A 134 14.80 -9.69 30.16
C ASP A 134 15.96 -8.69 30.18
N PHE A 135 16.26 -8.06 29.05
CA PHE A 135 17.23 -6.96 29.00
C PHE A 135 16.70 -5.69 29.70
N VAL A 136 15.39 -5.45 29.61
CA VAL A 136 14.76 -4.21 30.07
C VAL A 136 14.35 -4.27 31.55
N ILE A 137 14.15 -5.46 32.12
CA ILE A 137 13.65 -5.61 33.49
C ILE A 137 14.63 -5.07 34.55
N ASP A 138 15.92 -5.05 34.23
CA ASP A 138 16.99 -4.54 35.10
C ASP A 138 17.34 -3.06 34.83
N GLN A 139 16.61 -2.39 33.94
CA GLN A 139 16.80 -0.97 33.61
C GLN A 139 15.95 -0.05 34.48
N ASP A 140 16.12 1.27 34.31
CA ASP A 140 15.31 2.27 35.00
C ASP A 140 13.83 2.27 34.56
N ASP A 141 12.96 2.81 35.43
CA ASP A 141 11.51 2.87 35.22
C ASP A 141 11.12 3.57 33.91
N ALA A 142 11.89 4.57 33.46
CA ALA A 142 11.59 5.29 32.22
C ALA A 142 11.86 4.40 31.00
N THR A 143 12.97 3.66 31.00
CA THR A 143 13.29 2.68 29.95
C THR A 143 12.24 1.55 29.88
N ILE A 144 11.77 1.05 31.03
CA ILE A 144 10.68 0.04 31.07
C ILE A 144 9.37 0.63 30.50
N ALA A 145 9.03 1.86 30.85
CA ALA A 145 7.85 2.55 30.34
C ALA A 145 7.92 2.77 28.83
N ALA A 146 9.05 3.24 28.32
CA ALA A 146 9.31 3.45 26.90
C ALA A 146 9.18 2.14 26.10
N TYR A 147 9.74 1.03 26.59
CA TYR A 147 9.62 -0.29 25.95
C TYR A 147 8.16 -0.75 25.82
N ARG A 148 7.36 -0.58 26.89
CA ARG A 148 5.93 -0.94 26.87
C ARG A 148 5.13 -0.04 25.93
N ALA A 149 5.45 1.26 25.89
CA ALA A 149 4.81 2.23 25.01
C ALA A 149 5.13 1.94 23.53
N ALA A 150 6.39 1.64 23.22
CA ALA A 150 6.86 1.28 21.88
C ALA A 150 6.10 0.07 21.30
N LYS A 151 5.87 -0.97 22.11
CA LYS A 151 5.09 -2.14 21.67
C LYS A 151 3.65 -1.78 21.27
N ARG A 152 3.01 -0.85 21.99
CA ARG A 152 1.65 -0.39 21.64
C ARG A 152 1.67 0.49 20.39
N ALA A 153 2.64 1.39 20.29
CA ALA A 153 2.85 2.26 19.13
C ALA A 153 3.07 1.46 17.83
N TRP A 154 3.77 0.32 17.90
CA TRP A 154 3.93 -0.59 16.75
C TRP A 154 2.60 -1.02 16.14
N PHE A 155 1.63 -1.41 16.97
CA PHE A 155 0.30 -1.78 16.50
C PHE A 155 -0.52 -0.56 16.06
N ALA A 156 -0.33 0.59 16.70
CA ALA A 156 -1.05 1.82 16.37
C ALA A 156 -0.63 2.39 15.00
N VAL A 157 0.64 2.32 14.64
CA VAL A 157 1.15 2.86 13.36
C VAL A 157 0.81 1.97 12.17
N GLN A 158 0.66 0.66 12.38
CA GLN A 158 0.53 -0.33 11.32
C GLN A 158 -0.67 -0.11 10.37
N PRO A 159 -1.88 0.27 10.83
CA PRO A 159 -2.99 0.60 9.94
C PRO A 159 -2.70 1.78 9.01
N ILE A 160 -2.06 2.84 9.53
CA ILE A 160 -1.73 4.04 8.75
C ILE A 160 -0.65 3.73 7.72
N ALA A 161 0.42 3.04 8.15
CA ALA A 161 1.49 2.63 7.27
C ALA A 161 1.02 1.68 6.17
N SER A 162 0.22 0.67 6.53
CA SER A 162 -0.37 -0.27 5.57
C SER A 162 -1.25 0.45 4.56
N PHE A 163 -2.06 1.41 5.03
CA PHE A 163 -2.90 2.20 4.14
C PHE A 163 -2.09 3.08 3.19
N ARG A 164 -1.00 3.72 3.65
CA ARG A 164 -0.11 4.48 2.78
C ARG A 164 0.56 3.62 1.70
N ILE A 165 0.94 2.38 2.03
CA ILE A 165 1.44 1.39 1.07
C ILE A 165 0.35 1.03 0.05
N ASP A 166 -0.88 0.82 0.50
CA ASP A 166 -1.99 0.45 -0.36
C ASP A 166 -2.38 1.58 -1.32
N ILE A 167 -2.26 2.85 -0.92
CA ILE A 167 -2.37 4.00 -1.83
C ILE A 167 -1.35 3.85 -2.97
N SER A 168 -0.09 3.59 -2.64
CA SER A 168 0.95 3.42 -3.67
C SER A 168 0.66 2.25 -4.62
N LYS A 169 0.20 1.10 -4.10
CA LYS A 169 -0.16 -0.06 -4.93
C LYS A 169 -1.40 0.18 -5.80
N THR A 170 -2.41 0.83 -5.23
CA THR A 170 -3.72 1.04 -5.88
C THR A 170 -3.60 2.00 -7.05
N PHE A 171 -2.83 3.08 -6.88
CA PHE A 171 -2.70 4.15 -7.86
C PHE A 171 -1.41 4.08 -8.69
N GLY A 172 -0.64 2.99 -8.57
CA GLY A 172 0.58 2.79 -9.35
C GLY A 172 1.72 3.77 -8.99
N LEU A 173 1.75 4.23 -7.74
CA LEU A 173 2.75 5.15 -7.18
C LEU A 173 3.80 4.38 -6.35
N GLU A 174 4.17 3.19 -6.81
CA GLU A 174 5.11 2.32 -6.12
C GLU A 174 6.54 2.90 -6.23
N PRO A 175 7.31 2.94 -5.13
CA PRO A 175 8.56 3.68 -5.07
C PRO A 175 9.69 3.12 -5.95
N THR A 176 9.70 1.83 -6.30
CA THR A 176 10.81 1.25 -7.07
C THR A 176 10.32 0.18 -8.05
N GLY A 177 10.23 0.49 -9.35
CA GLY A 177 9.79 -0.44 -10.40
C GLY A 177 10.73 -1.63 -10.72
N GLY A 178 11.41 -2.20 -9.72
CA GLY A 178 12.29 -3.37 -9.83
C GLY A 178 11.76 -4.60 -9.06
N MET A 179 12.58 -5.65 -8.92
CA MET A 179 12.16 -6.95 -8.33
C MET A 179 11.74 -6.90 -6.84
N SER A 180 12.03 -5.83 -6.10
CA SER A 180 11.46 -5.61 -4.77
C SER A 180 11.08 -4.15 -4.57
N ASN A 181 9.79 -3.87 -4.39
CA ASN A 181 9.30 -2.56 -3.96
C ASN A 181 9.76 -2.28 -2.52
N ASP A 182 10.65 -1.30 -2.33
CA ASP A 182 11.04 -0.87 -0.98
C ASP A 182 10.14 0.27 -0.50
N PHE A 183 9.15 -0.05 0.33
CA PHE A 183 8.22 0.92 0.88
C PHE A 183 8.76 1.68 2.10
N SER A 184 9.98 1.38 2.58
CA SER A 184 10.59 2.16 3.68
C SER A 184 10.77 3.64 3.33
N VAL A 185 10.96 3.96 2.04
CA VAL A 185 11.02 5.34 1.54
C VAL A 185 9.73 6.14 1.79
N LEU A 186 8.59 5.47 1.98
CA LEU A 186 7.34 6.15 2.33
C LEU A 186 7.36 6.71 3.76
N PHE A 187 8.31 6.27 4.59
CA PHE A 187 8.35 6.57 6.02
C PHE A 187 9.66 7.18 6.53
N ALA A 188 10.74 7.14 5.73
CA ALA A 188 12.04 7.65 6.13
C ALA A 188 12.11 9.18 6.01
N ALA A 189 12.46 9.88 7.11
CA ALA A 189 12.64 11.33 7.09
C ALA A 189 13.85 11.73 6.23
N GLY A 190 14.96 11.01 6.34
CA GLY A 190 16.18 11.24 5.57
C GLY A 190 16.42 10.19 4.48
N ASP A 191 17.68 9.79 4.34
CA ASP A 191 18.13 8.73 3.41
C ASP A 191 18.21 7.35 4.08
N ASN A 192 17.64 7.21 5.28
CA ASN A 192 17.50 5.99 6.06
C ASN A 192 16.44 5.05 5.46
N TRP A 193 16.53 4.77 4.16
CA TRP A 193 15.67 3.83 3.43
C TRP A 193 16.52 3.00 2.44
N GLY A 194 16.06 1.79 2.14
CA GLY A 194 16.93 0.72 1.65
C GLY A 194 16.76 0.35 0.19
N HIS A 195 17.60 -0.60 -0.24
CA HIS A 195 17.25 -1.61 -1.23
C HIS A 195 17.47 -2.99 -0.58
N GLY A 196 16.84 -4.04 -1.11
CA GLY A 196 17.08 -5.41 -0.64
C GLY A 196 16.49 -5.73 0.73
N GLY A 197 15.50 -4.99 1.21
CA GLY A 197 14.78 -5.34 2.43
C GLY A 197 15.49 -4.96 3.73
N ARG A 198 16.52 -4.10 3.71
CA ARG A 198 17.31 -3.69 4.90
C ARG A 198 16.46 -3.18 6.06
N TYR A 199 15.36 -2.48 5.75
CA TYR A 199 14.44 -1.93 6.74
C TYR A 199 13.21 -2.81 6.92
N TYR A 200 13.33 -4.10 6.61
CA TYR A 200 12.29 -5.09 6.82
C TYR A 200 12.80 -6.23 7.69
N LEU A 201 12.01 -6.56 8.71
CA LEU A 201 12.26 -7.69 9.60
C LEU A 201 12.20 -8.99 8.79
N GLU A 202 13.16 -9.88 9.03
CA GLU A 202 13.23 -11.23 8.43
C GLU A 202 13.25 -11.22 6.89
N GLY A 203 13.61 -10.09 6.26
CA GLY A 203 13.54 -9.91 4.81
C GLY A 203 12.12 -9.88 4.23
N LYS A 204 11.08 -9.82 5.08
CA LYS A 204 9.67 -9.82 4.65
C LYS A 204 9.24 -8.41 4.24
N THR A 205 9.37 -8.10 2.94
CA THR A 205 9.02 -6.79 2.36
C THR A 205 7.52 -6.45 2.40
N GLN A 206 6.66 -7.41 2.72
CA GLN A 206 5.23 -7.20 2.92
C GLN A 206 4.96 -6.82 4.38
N SER A 207 4.99 -5.52 4.65
CA SER A 207 4.47 -4.90 5.89
C SER A 207 5.21 -5.21 7.19
N HIS A 208 6.42 -5.77 7.13
CA HIS A 208 7.27 -5.99 8.30
C HIS A 208 8.39 -4.96 8.37
N LEU A 209 8.06 -3.66 8.32
CA LEU A 209 9.08 -2.63 8.45
C LEU A 209 9.71 -2.69 9.84
N ASP A 210 11.03 -2.57 9.89
CA ASP A 210 11.77 -2.37 11.13
C ASP A 210 11.65 -0.88 11.53
N TRP A 211 10.61 -0.56 12.31
CA TRP A 211 10.37 0.81 12.76
C TRP A 211 11.48 1.32 13.68
N PHE A 212 12.15 0.45 14.45
CA PHE A 212 13.27 0.89 15.30
C PHE A 212 14.47 1.29 14.43
N ALA A 213 14.78 0.51 13.39
CA ALA A 213 15.84 0.87 12.44
C ALA A 213 15.52 2.16 11.66
N LEU A 214 14.25 2.41 11.33
CA LEU A 214 13.84 3.64 10.66
C LEU A 214 13.88 4.86 11.58
N THR A 215 13.38 4.74 12.81
CA THR A 215 13.29 5.84 13.78
C THR A 215 14.66 6.39 14.18
N ALA A 216 15.73 5.58 14.17
CA ALA A 216 17.10 6.04 14.39
C ALA A 216 17.53 7.16 13.42
N GLY A 217 17.08 7.13 12.15
CA GLY A 217 17.35 8.16 11.15
C GLY A 217 16.22 9.19 10.99
N GLY A 218 15.19 9.12 11.83
CA GLY A 218 13.98 9.92 11.74
C GLY A 218 12.92 9.31 10.83
N VAL A 219 11.65 9.53 11.19
CA VAL A 219 10.47 9.02 10.49
C VAL A 219 9.49 10.15 10.18
N THR A 220 8.84 10.05 9.03
CA THR A 220 7.77 10.97 8.62
C THR A 220 6.88 10.28 7.60
N LEU A 221 5.61 10.66 7.50
CA LEU A 221 4.71 10.16 6.45
C LEU A 221 4.95 10.96 5.16
N ASN A 222 5.81 10.43 4.29
CA ASN A 222 6.21 11.13 3.05
C ASN A 222 5.05 11.19 2.05
N GLY A 223 4.85 12.40 1.49
CA GLY A 223 3.95 12.64 0.37
C GLY A 223 4.40 11.95 -0.92
N ILE A 224 3.62 12.07 -1.98
CA ILE A 224 3.98 11.54 -3.30
C ILE A 224 5.17 12.32 -3.84
N THR A 225 5.14 13.65 -3.73
CA THR A 225 6.23 14.52 -4.18
C THR A 225 7.54 14.22 -3.44
N ASP A 226 7.48 14.07 -2.12
CA ASP A 226 8.65 13.75 -1.28
C ASP A 226 9.32 12.44 -1.72
N VAL A 227 8.53 11.40 -1.94
CA VAL A 227 9.02 10.09 -2.41
C VAL A 227 9.66 10.21 -3.78
N HIS A 228 9.04 10.93 -4.73
CA HIS A 228 9.61 11.15 -6.05
C HIS A 228 10.94 11.91 -5.98
N ASN A 229 11.03 12.91 -5.11
CA ASN A 229 12.26 13.69 -4.90
C ASN A 229 13.37 12.81 -4.31
N LYS A 230 13.08 12.00 -3.28
CA LYS A 230 14.02 11.04 -2.69
C LYS A 230 14.54 10.05 -3.74
N LEU A 231 13.63 9.49 -4.56
CA LEU A 231 14.00 8.55 -5.62
C LEU A 231 14.85 9.21 -6.71
N ARG A 232 14.50 10.42 -7.13
CA ARG A 232 15.27 11.20 -8.12
C ARG A 232 16.65 11.54 -7.59
N ALA A 233 16.73 12.03 -6.35
CA ALA A 233 18.00 12.35 -5.69
C ALA A 233 18.91 11.12 -5.62
N ARG A 234 18.37 9.94 -5.28
CA ARG A 234 19.14 8.70 -5.25
C ARG A 234 19.64 8.27 -6.63
N ARG A 235 18.84 8.42 -7.70
CA ARG A 235 19.26 8.14 -9.08
C ARG A 235 20.32 9.12 -9.60
N ALA A 236 20.31 10.35 -9.09
CA ALA A 236 21.27 11.39 -9.47
C ALA A 236 22.59 11.28 -8.72
N ARG A 237 22.67 10.48 -7.64
CA ARG A 237 23.96 10.18 -7.00
C ARG A 237 24.84 9.48 -8.02
N PRO A 238 26.07 9.98 -8.26
CA PRO A 238 27.05 9.21 -9.01
C PRO A 238 27.13 7.82 -8.38
N ASN A 239 27.30 6.78 -9.20
CA ASN A 239 27.83 5.51 -8.70
C ASN A 239 29.28 5.78 -8.26
N THR A 240 29.48 6.51 -7.17
CA THR A 240 30.67 6.34 -6.36
C THR A 240 30.54 4.95 -5.79
N VAL A 241 31.08 3.99 -6.54
CA VAL A 241 31.85 2.91 -5.92
C VAL A 241 33.02 3.63 -5.25
N THR A 242 32.77 4.27 -4.10
CA THR A 242 33.83 4.55 -3.15
C THR A 242 34.15 3.19 -2.56
N ALA A 243 35.18 2.57 -3.11
CA ALA A 243 36.08 1.80 -2.28
C ALA A 243 36.76 2.79 -1.31
N ASP A 244 36.06 3.17 -0.24
CA ASP A 244 36.67 3.68 0.99
C ASP A 244 36.84 2.41 1.85
N ALA A 245 38.01 1.78 2.05
CA ALA A 245 39.33 2.31 2.40
C ALA A 245 39.22 3.31 3.57
N ASP A 246 39.24 2.77 4.78
CA ASP A 246 39.50 3.47 6.06
C ASP A 246 38.54 4.60 6.46
N GLY A 247 37.27 4.25 6.65
CA GLY A 247 36.30 5.06 7.40
C GLY A 247 35.60 4.22 8.46
N ASP A 248 36.29 4.01 9.58
CA ASP A 248 35.86 3.26 10.76
C ASP A 248 34.55 3.82 11.33
N LEU A 249 33.42 3.28 10.90
CA LEU A 249 32.18 3.30 11.67
C LEU A 249 32.14 1.99 12.45
N VAL A 250 32.48 2.08 13.74
CA VAL A 250 32.47 1.00 14.71
C VAL A 250 31.16 0.23 14.61
N PHE A 251 31.26 -0.94 13.96
CA PHE A 251 30.29 -2.00 14.08
C PHE A 251 30.44 -2.57 15.48
N VAL A 252 29.43 -2.40 16.33
CA VAL A 252 29.16 -3.46 17.31
C VAL A 252 28.55 -4.59 16.51
N GLU A 253 29.40 -5.50 16.03
CA GLU A 253 28.98 -6.83 15.65
C GLU A 253 28.20 -7.43 16.82
N ILE A 254 26.88 -7.56 16.69
CA ILE A 254 26.12 -8.48 17.50
C ILE A 254 26.17 -9.83 16.77
N PRO A 255 26.86 -10.84 17.30
CA PRO A 255 26.99 -12.12 16.64
C PRO A 255 25.71 -12.94 16.88
N ALA A 256 24.84 -13.04 15.86
CA ALA A 256 23.74 -14.01 15.92
C ALA A 256 23.16 -14.41 14.55
N TYR A 257 24.01 -14.84 13.62
CA TYR A 257 23.66 -15.99 12.77
C TYR A 257 24.95 -16.78 12.54
N GLY A 258 25.13 -17.83 13.33
CA GLY A 258 26.10 -18.88 13.00
C GLY A 258 25.75 -19.50 11.63
N PRO A 259 26.71 -20.22 11.00
CA PRO A 259 26.44 -20.88 9.73
C PRO A 259 25.25 -21.83 9.87
N MET A 260 24.31 -21.73 8.92
CA MET A 260 23.14 -22.60 8.83
C MET A 260 23.56 -24.09 8.85
N PRO A 261 22.88 -24.97 9.60
CA PRO A 261 23.16 -26.40 9.56
C PRO A 261 22.86 -26.96 8.17
N THR A 262 23.89 -27.51 7.53
CA THR A 262 23.75 -28.32 6.32
C THR A 262 23.21 -29.70 6.70
N PHE A 263 22.01 -30.04 6.23
CA PHE A 263 21.51 -31.42 6.32
C PHE A 263 22.21 -32.31 5.28
N PRO A 264 22.71 -33.49 5.67
CA PRO A 264 23.21 -34.46 4.71
C PRO A 264 22.06 -34.99 3.85
N ARG A 265 22.25 -34.97 2.54
CA ARG A 265 21.40 -35.70 1.60
C ARG A 265 21.76 -37.19 1.71
N SER A 266 20.80 -38.00 2.14
CA SER A 266 20.74 -39.44 1.85
C SER A 266 19.70 -39.69 0.78
#